data_AF-A0AAD8B1H5-F1
#
_entry.id   AF-A0AAD8B1H5-F1
#
_cell.length_a   1.000
_cell.length_b   1.000
_cell.length_c   1.000
_cell.angle_alpha   90.00
_cell.angle_beta   90.00
_cell.angle_gamma   90.00
#
_symmetry.space_group_name_H-M   'P 1'
#
loop_
_entity.id
_entity.type
_entity.pdbx_description
1 polymer ?
#
loop_
_entity_poly.entity_id
_entity_poly.type
_entity_poly.pdbx_seq_one_letter_code
_entity_poly.pdbx_strand_id
1 'polypeptide(L)'
;DSYSKRLEGFRVRTFDKDNNIRGFYKDRNLSSQRIYYISLNGSVNLPVNLVSISLEGTNRILTLCEVEVYGECPAGFWSLPCSQQCPTSCPYDCDRDTGECNSICIEHSNPPHCDAACRSGEWGINCGNNCSSRCAEVSCYVKTGQCDQGCQGYSDPPYCETECKTRIYGTNCTSNCSSACLYGECDPRTGHCYNCLPSFHGYFCERKIFNVELISFGMGYAACSGLTIVVILALALSRTIVCQCNARSRLEPVQHHTDLQQDICHDYDQREIAEYGDAVSEPKYCNYTSSKVPEINLHEYETIV
;
A
#
# COMPACT_ATOMS: atom_id res chain seq x y z
N ASP A 1 52.64 44.84 -15.67
CA ASP A 1 51.93 44.82 -14.37
C ASP A 1 52.82 44.88 -13.12
N SER A 2 53.84 45.76 -13.08
CA SER A 2 54.74 45.87 -11.91
C SER A 2 54.12 46.55 -10.66
N TYR A 3 52.88 47.04 -10.76
CA TYR A 3 52.21 47.83 -9.71
C TYR A 3 50.92 47.19 -9.18
N SER A 4 50.50 46.04 -9.71
CA SER A 4 49.34 45.33 -9.14
C SER A 4 49.75 44.66 -7.83
N LYS A 5 49.24 45.18 -6.72
CA LYS A 5 49.34 44.51 -5.42
C LYS A 5 48.16 43.57 -5.27
N ARG A 6 48.38 42.41 -4.66
CA ARG A 6 47.28 41.55 -4.23
C ARG A 6 46.42 42.28 -3.20
N LEU A 7 45.16 41.86 -3.10
CA LEU A 7 44.16 42.50 -2.24
C LEU A 7 44.60 42.37 -0.77
N GLU A 8 44.70 43.49 -0.04
CA GLU A 8 45.09 43.52 1.37
C GLU A 8 44.41 44.70 2.06
N GLY A 9 44.03 44.51 3.32
CA GLY A 9 43.47 45.58 4.16
C GLY A 9 42.12 46.12 3.67
N PHE A 10 41.37 45.29 2.94
CA PHE A 10 40.04 45.63 2.44
C PHE A 10 38.97 45.50 3.53
N ARG A 11 37.82 46.11 3.26
CA ARG A 11 36.63 46.02 4.09
C ARG A 11 35.47 45.52 3.26
N VAL A 12 34.69 44.63 3.87
CA VAL A 12 33.38 44.25 3.36
C VAL A 12 32.34 44.84 4.29
N ARG A 13 31.30 45.48 3.74
CA ARG A 13 30.14 45.95 4.48
C ARG A 13 28.88 45.53 3.75
N THR A 14 27.86 45.16 4.49
CA THR A 14 26.53 44.90 3.94
C THR A 14 25.55 45.91 4.48
N PHE A 15 24.60 46.30 3.65
CA PHE A 15 23.61 47.32 3.95
C PHE A 15 22.20 46.79 3.72
N ASP A 16 21.25 47.25 4.53
CA ASP A 16 19.84 47.07 4.23
C ASP A 16 19.34 48.06 3.16
N LYS A 17 18.04 48.01 2.86
CA LYS A 17 17.37 48.92 1.92
C LYS A 17 17.44 50.40 2.33
N ASP A 18 17.67 50.69 3.61
CA ASP A 18 17.70 52.03 4.21
C ASP A 18 19.15 52.52 4.42
N ASN A 19 20.14 51.83 3.83
CA ASN A 19 21.58 52.08 3.96
C ASN A 19 22.16 51.93 5.38
N ASN A 20 21.51 51.20 6.28
CA ASN A 20 22.09 50.85 7.57
C ASN A 20 23.03 49.65 7.42
N ILE A 21 24.19 49.71 8.10
CA ILE A 21 25.15 48.61 8.09
C ILE A 21 24.57 47.42 8.86
N ARG A 22 24.46 46.26 8.20
CA ARG A 22 24.00 45.00 8.79
C ARG A 22 25.16 44.07 9.14
N GLY A 23 26.11 43.97 8.23
CA GLY A 23 27.28 43.13 8.37
C GLY A 23 28.56 43.87 8.02
N PHE A 24 29.67 43.47 8.63
CA PHE A 24 30.97 44.04 8.35
C PHE A 24 32.10 43.05 8.56
N TYR A 25 33.13 43.20 7.74
CA TYR A 25 34.41 42.51 7.87
C TYR A 25 35.53 43.50 7.54
N LYS A 26 36.62 43.40 8.28
CA LYS A 26 37.85 44.14 8.00
C LYS A 26 38.98 43.13 7.98
N ASP A 27 39.67 43.07 6.84
CA ASP A 27 40.87 42.26 6.72
C ASP A 27 41.94 42.80 7.68
N ARG A 28 42.39 41.92 8.57
CA ARG A 28 43.44 42.20 9.56
C ARG A 28 44.79 41.63 9.12
N ASN A 29 44.83 40.87 8.03
CA ASN A 29 45.99 40.04 7.68
C ASN A 29 47.07 40.86 6.97
N LEU A 30 48.32 40.56 7.32
CA LEU A 30 49.53 41.20 6.76
C LEU A 30 50.08 40.46 5.53
N SER A 31 49.41 39.40 5.08
CA SER A 31 49.81 38.62 3.90
C SER A 31 48.61 38.42 2.98
N SER A 32 48.79 38.76 1.71
CA SER A 32 47.79 38.56 0.65
C SER A 32 47.55 37.08 0.36
N GLN A 33 46.29 36.75 0.05
CA GLN A 33 45.85 35.42 -0.36
C GLN A 33 45.29 35.44 -1.79
N ARG A 34 45.15 34.25 -2.39
CA ARG A 34 44.49 34.10 -3.69
C ARG A 34 42.98 34.03 -3.58
N ILE A 35 42.47 33.44 -2.50
CA ILE A 35 41.05 33.20 -2.23
C ILE A 35 40.78 33.66 -0.79
N TYR A 36 39.68 34.36 -0.57
CA TYR A 36 39.25 34.84 0.74
C TYR A 36 37.89 34.24 1.09
N TYR A 37 37.81 33.46 2.15
CA TYR A 37 36.55 33.02 2.74
C TYR A 37 36.22 33.93 3.92
N ILE A 38 35.10 34.63 3.83
CA ILE A 38 34.75 35.71 4.77
C ILE A 38 33.40 35.43 5.39
N SER A 39 33.38 35.31 6.71
CA SER A 39 32.16 35.41 7.51
C SER A 39 32.00 36.83 8.00
N LEU A 40 30.84 37.44 7.74
CA LEU A 40 30.53 38.79 8.18
C LEU A 40 30.25 38.81 9.69
N ASN A 41 30.70 39.86 10.38
CA ASN A 41 30.26 40.15 11.74
C ASN A 41 29.00 41.03 11.71
N GLY A 42 28.21 41.04 12.79
CA GLY A 42 27.04 41.92 12.94
C GLY A 42 25.71 41.17 12.90
N SER A 43 24.65 41.85 12.44
CA SER A 43 23.29 41.31 12.34
C SER A 43 23.10 40.54 11.04
N VAL A 44 23.79 39.40 10.92
CA VAL A 44 23.82 38.56 9.71
C VAL A 44 22.50 37.85 9.38
N ASN A 45 21.55 37.83 10.31
CA ASN A 45 20.22 37.24 10.10
C ASN A 45 19.18 38.23 9.54
N LEU A 46 19.61 39.45 9.19
CA LEU A 46 18.72 40.48 8.64
C LEU A 46 18.91 40.61 7.13
N PRO A 47 17.86 40.97 6.38
CA PRO A 47 17.94 41.14 4.94
C PRO A 47 19.03 42.13 4.54
N VAL A 48 19.82 41.74 3.53
CA VAL A 48 20.88 42.55 2.92
C VAL A 48 20.46 42.90 1.50
N ASN A 49 20.61 44.19 1.14
CA ASN A 49 20.29 44.70 -0.19
C ASN A 49 21.55 45.07 -1.00
N LEU A 50 22.63 45.45 -0.33
CA LEU A 50 23.87 45.87 -0.98
C LEU A 50 25.09 45.30 -0.25
N VAL A 51 26.05 44.79 -1.01
CA VAL A 51 27.38 44.40 -0.54
C VAL A 51 28.39 45.40 -1.09
N SER A 52 29.21 45.98 -0.22
CA SER A 52 30.27 46.90 -0.58
C SER A 52 31.63 46.32 -0.18
N ILE A 53 32.52 46.20 -1.14
CA ILE A 53 33.93 45.85 -0.94
C ILE A 53 34.75 47.11 -1.21
N SER A 54 35.53 47.55 -0.23
CA SER A 54 36.26 48.81 -0.28
C SER A 54 37.70 48.67 0.18
N LEU A 55 38.59 49.47 -0.39
CA LEU A 55 39.99 49.59 0.00
C LEU A 55 40.24 50.95 0.64
N GLU A 56 41.10 51.00 1.66
CA GLU A 56 41.58 52.27 2.20
C GLU A 56 42.67 52.88 1.31
N GLY A 57 42.68 54.21 1.24
CA GLY A 57 43.65 55.01 0.49
C GLY A 57 43.05 55.71 -0.74
N THR A 58 43.82 56.62 -1.34
CA THR A 58 43.47 57.34 -2.57
C THR A 58 44.26 56.79 -3.75
N ASN A 59 43.79 57.02 -4.98
CA ASN A 59 44.46 56.61 -6.23
C ASN A 59 44.71 55.09 -6.34
N ARG A 60 43.77 54.28 -5.84
CA ARG A 60 43.79 52.82 -5.96
C ARG A 60 42.59 52.38 -6.78
N ILE A 61 42.80 51.39 -7.65
CA ILE A 61 41.73 50.72 -8.37
C ILE A 61 41.58 49.33 -7.75
N LEU A 62 40.36 49.00 -7.33
CA LEU A 62 40.01 47.65 -6.87
C LEU A 62 39.58 46.83 -8.09
N THR A 63 40.27 45.73 -8.35
CA THR A 63 39.93 44.79 -9.41
C THR A 63 39.68 43.43 -8.76
N LEU A 64 38.48 42.90 -8.98
CA LEU A 64 38.05 41.59 -8.48
C LEU A 64 37.79 40.70 -9.70
N CYS A 65 38.35 39.50 -9.72
CA CYS A 65 38.12 38.57 -10.82
C CYS A 65 36.73 37.93 -10.74
N GLU A 66 36.32 37.57 -9.52
CA GLU A 66 35.08 36.89 -9.23
C GLU A 66 34.66 37.21 -7.79
N VAL A 67 33.36 37.36 -7.57
CA VAL A 67 32.78 37.59 -6.25
C VAL A 67 31.50 36.79 -6.17
N GLU A 68 31.48 35.82 -5.26
CA GLU A 68 30.28 35.04 -4.94
C GLU A 68 29.78 35.48 -3.55
N VAL A 69 28.51 35.82 -3.47
CA VAL A 69 27.86 36.20 -2.21
C VAL A 69 26.71 35.22 -1.98
N TYR A 70 26.85 34.41 -0.94
CA TYR A 70 25.85 33.43 -0.55
C TYR A 70 24.94 34.00 0.53
N GLY A 71 23.64 33.94 0.29
CA GLY A 71 22.61 34.53 1.15
C GLY A 71 21.56 33.52 1.60
N GLU A 72 21.25 33.60 2.90
CA GLU A 72 20.08 33.14 3.68
C GLU A 72 18.65 33.57 3.23
N CYS A 73 17.77 32.72 2.70
CA CYS A 73 16.32 32.99 2.71
C CYS A 73 15.67 32.41 3.97
N PRO A 74 14.71 33.12 4.60
CA PRO A 74 13.88 32.54 5.65
C PRO A 74 13.13 31.31 5.15
N ALA A 75 12.84 30.36 6.05
CA ALA A 75 12.08 29.16 5.72
C ALA A 75 10.73 29.52 5.06
N GLY A 76 10.43 28.86 3.95
CA GLY A 76 9.22 29.09 3.15
C GLY A 76 9.34 30.17 2.08
N PHE A 77 10.52 30.76 1.89
CA PHE A 77 10.79 31.72 0.82
C PHE A 77 11.96 31.29 -0.05
N TRP A 78 11.87 31.61 -1.33
CA TRP A 78 12.90 31.35 -2.34
C TRP A 78 13.06 32.57 -3.26
N SER A 79 13.95 32.46 -4.24
CA SER A 79 14.46 33.51 -5.15
C SER A 79 15.53 34.42 -4.54
N LEU A 80 16.29 35.11 -5.41
CA LEU A 80 17.38 36.00 -5.01
C LEU A 80 16.99 37.07 -3.95
N PRO A 81 15.83 37.75 -4.02
CA PRO A 81 15.37 38.65 -2.96
C PRO A 81 14.49 37.98 -1.88
N CYS A 82 14.36 36.65 -1.86
CA CYS A 82 13.47 35.90 -0.97
C CYS A 82 12.01 36.39 -1.02
N SER A 83 11.53 36.82 -2.20
CA SER A 83 10.20 37.39 -2.37
C SER A 83 9.14 36.39 -2.80
N GLN A 84 9.57 35.23 -3.31
CA GLN A 84 8.69 34.15 -3.73
C GLN A 84 8.44 33.20 -2.57
N GLN A 85 7.21 32.70 -2.47
CA GLN A 85 6.83 31.71 -1.46
C GLN A 85 7.03 30.29 -1.99
N CYS A 86 7.44 29.38 -1.12
CA CYS A 86 7.50 27.96 -1.46
C CYS A 86 6.11 27.43 -1.86
N PRO A 87 6.04 26.41 -2.73
CA PRO A 87 4.80 25.71 -3.05
C PRO A 87 4.09 25.20 -1.80
N THR A 88 2.76 25.12 -1.85
CA THR A 88 1.94 24.59 -0.73
C THR A 88 2.20 23.12 -0.44
N SER A 89 2.76 22.37 -1.40
CA SER A 89 3.21 20.99 -1.23
C SER A 89 4.48 20.88 -0.35
N CYS A 90 5.26 21.95 -0.22
CA CYS A 90 6.47 22.00 0.60
C CYS A 90 6.69 23.41 1.19
N PRO A 91 5.75 23.91 2.02
CA PRO A 91 5.70 25.32 2.40
C PRO A 91 6.91 25.81 3.20
N TYR A 92 7.78 24.91 3.65
CA TYR A 92 8.98 25.23 4.43
C TYR A 92 10.26 24.53 3.94
N ASP A 93 10.18 23.70 2.88
CA ASP A 93 11.30 22.88 2.40
C ASP A 93 11.40 22.89 0.86
N CYS A 94 11.46 24.10 0.30
CA CYS A 94 11.78 24.28 -1.11
C CYS A 94 13.22 24.73 -1.31
N ASP A 95 13.80 24.34 -2.45
CA ASP A 95 15.06 24.83 -2.96
C ASP A 95 14.99 26.34 -3.15
N ARG A 96 16.07 27.02 -2.80
CA ARG A 96 16.05 28.45 -2.58
C ARG A 96 16.29 29.25 -3.84
N ASP A 97 16.87 28.62 -4.85
CA ASP A 97 17.16 29.22 -6.14
C ASP A 97 16.04 28.91 -7.14
N THR A 98 15.53 27.68 -7.12
CA THR A 98 14.54 27.16 -8.08
C THR A 98 13.11 27.18 -7.57
N GLY A 99 12.90 27.12 -6.25
CA GLY A 99 11.57 27.02 -5.64
C GLY A 99 10.94 25.62 -5.70
N GLU A 100 11.64 24.62 -6.25
CA GLU A 100 11.18 23.23 -6.27
C GLU A 100 11.29 22.60 -4.88
N CYS A 101 10.49 21.58 -4.57
CA CYS A 101 10.58 20.95 -3.25
C CYS A 101 11.87 20.13 -3.12
N ASN A 102 12.57 20.18 -1.99
CA ASN A 102 13.84 19.45 -1.86
C ASN A 102 13.62 17.94 -1.73
N SER A 103 13.02 17.55 -0.60
CA SER A 103 12.84 16.14 -0.23
C SER A 103 11.47 15.83 0.37
N ILE A 104 10.68 16.87 0.64
CA ILE A 104 9.40 16.78 1.33
C ILE A 104 8.28 17.18 0.39
N CYS A 105 7.29 16.30 0.28
CA CYS A 105 6.01 16.56 -0.34
C CYS A 105 4.89 16.26 0.68
N ILE A 106 4.02 17.23 0.87
CA ILE A 106 2.75 17.09 1.59
C ILE A 106 1.69 16.64 0.58
N GLU A 107 0.95 15.57 0.91
CA GLU A 107 -0.10 14.97 0.06
C GLU A 107 0.38 14.30 -1.25
N HIS A 108 1.69 14.32 -1.53
CA HIS A 108 2.27 13.77 -2.76
C HIS A 108 3.50 12.89 -2.42
N SER A 109 3.90 12.03 -3.34
CA SER A 109 4.91 10.97 -3.12
C SER A 109 6.23 11.17 -3.86
N ASN A 110 6.31 12.12 -4.80
CA ASN A 110 7.44 12.25 -5.73
C ASN A 110 8.16 13.61 -5.64
N PRO A 111 8.97 13.84 -4.59
CA PRO A 111 9.96 14.92 -4.61
C PRO A 111 10.88 14.80 -5.84
N PRO A 112 11.33 15.91 -6.44
CA PRO A 112 11.07 17.30 -6.05
C PRO A 112 9.77 17.91 -6.62
N HIS A 113 9.08 17.19 -7.52
CA HIS A 113 7.95 17.73 -8.28
C HIS A 113 6.66 17.83 -7.47
N CYS A 114 6.43 16.90 -6.54
CA CYS A 114 5.23 16.85 -5.71
C CYS A 114 3.91 16.97 -6.49
N ASP A 115 3.79 16.25 -7.60
CA ASP A 115 2.60 16.23 -8.47
C ASP A 115 1.91 14.84 -8.50
N ALA A 116 2.54 13.80 -7.94
CA ALA A 116 1.96 12.48 -7.77
C ALA A 116 1.30 12.35 -6.40
N ALA A 117 -0.03 12.53 -6.36
CA ALA A 117 -0.84 12.39 -5.15
C ALA A 117 -0.65 11.02 -4.46
N CYS A 118 -0.80 11.00 -3.14
CA CYS A 118 -0.75 9.75 -2.38
C CYS A 118 -1.80 8.75 -2.85
N ARG A 119 -1.45 7.46 -2.82
CA ARG A 119 -2.42 6.40 -3.11
C ARG A 119 -3.40 6.27 -1.95
N SER A 120 -4.60 5.78 -2.25
CA SER A 120 -5.55 5.41 -1.20
C SER A 120 -4.92 4.41 -0.25
N GLY A 121 -5.02 4.67 1.06
CA GLY A 121 -4.37 3.84 2.07
C GLY A 121 -2.98 4.33 2.51
N GLU A 122 -2.47 5.43 1.94
CA GLU A 122 -1.19 6.05 2.32
C GLU A 122 -1.39 7.45 2.90
N TRP A 123 -0.53 7.85 3.83
CA TRP A 123 -0.58 9.17 4.49
C TRP A 123 0.80 9.63 4.97
N GLY A 124 0.85 10.89 5.40
CA GLY A 124 2.06 11.53 5.93
C GLY A 124 2.93 12.15 4.84
N ILE A 125 4.12 12.58 5.25
CA ILE A 125 5.12 13.14 4.35
C ILE A 125 5.53 12.07 3.33
N ASN A 126 5.56 12.45 2.05
CA ASN A 126 5.90 11.57 0.94
C ASN A 126 5.05 10.29 0.87
N CYS A 127 3.85 10.29 1.48
CA CYS A 127 3.00 9.10 1.58
C CYS A 127 3.71 7.91 2.26
N GLY A 128 4.66 8.20 3.18
CA GLY A 128 5.54 7.18 3.77
C GLY A 128 4.88 6.27 4.80
N ASN A 129 3.62 6.54 5.20
CA ASN A 129 2.89 5.73 6.16
C ASN A 129 1.66 5.09 5.51
N ASN A 130 1.25 3.93 6.04
CA ASN A 130 0.01 3.28 5.66
C ASN A 130 -1.12 3.61 6.65
N CYS A 131 -2.35 3.69 6.15
CA CYS A 131 -3.54 3.79 6.97
C CYS A 131 -3.68 2.56 7.88
N SER A 132 -4.24 2.78 9.07
CA SER A 132 -4.49 1.69 10.01
C SER A 132 -5.46 0.67 9.41
N SER A 133 -5.21 -0.63 9.64
CA SER A 133 -6.14 -1.69 9.27
C SER A 133 -7.47 -1.63 10.05
N ARG A 134 -7.54 -0.78 11.07
CA ARG A 134 -8.77 -0.49 11.85
C ARG A 134 -9.67 0.52 11.15
N CYS A 135 -9.15 1.29 10.19
CA CYS A 135 -9.96 2.17 9.38
C CYS A 135 -10.88 1.36 8.48
N ALA A 136 -12.12 1.80 8.33
CA ALA A 136 -13.01 1.27 7.31
C ALA A 136 -12.40 1.48 5.92
N GLU A 137 -12.48 0.45 5.07
CA GLU A 137 -11.90 0.42 3.72
C GLU A 137 -10.38 0.67 3.66
N VAL A 138 -9.68 0.62 4.81
CA VAL A 138 -8.26 1.00 4.92
C VAL A 138 -8.02 2.44 4.41
N SER A 139 -8.99 3.33 4.61
CA SER A 139 -8.93 4.72 4.19
C SER A 139 -8.66 5.66 5.37
N CYS A 140 -7.84 6.67 5.15
CA CYS A 140 -7.52 7.67 6.17
C CYS A 140 -7.15 9.01 5.54
N TYR A 141 -7.25 10.08 6.33
CA TYR A 141 -6.82 11.41 5.92
C TYR A 141 -5.32 11.44 5.66
N VAL A 142 -4.94 11.81 4.43
CA VAL A 142 -3.56 11.87 3.95
C VAL A 142 -2.61 12.71 4.84
N LYS A 143 -3.12 13.70 5.58
CA LYS A 143 -2.29 14.53 6.48
C LYS A 143 -2.08 13.94 7.86
N THR A 144 -3.11 13.33 8.42
CA THR A 144 -3.16 12.98 9.86
C THR A 144 -3.14 11.48 10.10
N GLY A 145 -3.41 10.66 9.09
CA GLY A 145 -3.52 9.20 9.23
C GLY A 145 -4.79 8.73 9.94
N GLN A 146 -5.67 9.66 10.31
CA GLN A 146 -6.92 9.37 11.01
C GLN A 146 -7.96 8.82 10.04
N CYS A 147 -8.76 7.85 10.48
CA CYS A 147 -9.72 7.19 9.61
C CYS A 147 -10.82 8.15 9.15
N ASP A 148 -11.02 8.26 7.84
CA ASP A 148 -11.97 9.19 7.22
C ASP A 148 -13.32 8.51 6.90
N GLN A 149 -13.32 7.20 6.66
CA GLN A 149 -14.53 6.38 6.45
C GLN A 149 -15.07 5.73 7.74
N GLY A 150 -14.54 6.13 8.90
CA GLY A 150 -14.88 5.54 10.20
C GLY A 150 -14.06 4.29 10.53
N CYS A 151 -14.52 3.52 11.52
CA CYS A 151 -13.75 2.44 12.11
C CYS A 151 -14.38 1.07 11.90
N GLN A 152 -13.63 0.12 11.33
CA GLN A 152 -14.09 -1.25 11.16
C GLN A 152 -13.91 -2.05 12.46
N GLY A 153 -15.01 -2.31 13.17
CA GLY A 153 -15.01 -3.05 14.44
C GLY A 153 -14.61 -2.23 15.67
N TYR A 154 -14.58 -0.91 15.56
CA TYR A 154 -14.37 0.03 16.67
C TYR A 154 -15.44 1.12 16.67
N SER A 155 -15.66 1.76 17.82
CA SER A 155 -16.79 2.64 18.10
C SER A 155 -16.43 4.13 18.23
N ASP A 156 -15.14 4.46 18.21
CA ASP A 156 -14.57 5.78 18.49
C ASP A 156 -13.83 6.38 17.27
N PRO A 157 -14.53 6.66 16.17
CA PRO A 157 -13.94 7.38 15.05
C PRO A 157 -13.51 8.80 15.48
N PRO A 158 -12.39 9.33 14.95
CA PRO A 158 -11.58 8.74 13.87
C PRO A 158 -10.36 7.92 14.34
N TYR A 159 -10.24 7.62 15.64
CA TYR A 159 -9.04 6.99 16.23
C TYR A 159 -9.08 5.45 16.22
N CYS A 160 -10.28 4.86 16.37
CA CYS A 160 -10.47 3.42 16.34
C CYS A 160 -9.65 2.66 17.40
N GLU A 161 -9.76 3.09 18.66
CA GLU A 161 -9.08 2.48 19.81
C GLU A 161 -10.03 1.61 20.64
N THR A 162 -11.33 1.89 20.60
CA THR A 162 -12.37 1.25 21.41
C THR A 162 -13.15 0.22 20.59
N GLU A 163 -12.82 -1.05 20.77
CA GLU A 163 -13.47 -2.17 20.07
C GLU A 163 -14.99 -2.21 20.32
N CYS A 164 -15.74 -2.74 19.36
CA CYS A 164 -17.18 -2.91 19.50
C CYS A 164 -17.55 -3.73 20.75
N LYS A 165 -18.60 -3.29 21.44
CA LYS A 165 -19.20 -4.07 22.52
C LYS A 165 -19.76 -5.38 21.97
N THR A 166 -19.90 -6.38 22.83
CA THR A 166 -20.56 -7.64 22.48
C THR A 166 -21.92 -7.38 21.84
N ARG A 167 -22.29 -8.20 20.84
CA ARG A 167 -23.55 -8.16 20.07
C ARG A 167 -23.65 -7.11 18.97
N ILE A 168 -22.64 -6.26 18.80
CA ILE A 168 -22.57 -5.28 17.71
C ILE A 168 -21.26 -5.42 16.93
N TYR A 169 -21.29 -5.10 15.64
CA TYR A 169 -20.15 -5.24 14.73
C TYR A 169 -20.21 -4.20 13.59
N GLY A 170 -19.17 -4.22 12.75
CA GLY A 170 -19.10 -3.46 11.51
C GLY A 170 -18.55 -2.04 11.70
N THR A 171 -18.77 -1.18 10.69
CA THR A 171 -18.30 0.20 10.73
C THR A 171 -18.99 0.98 11.83
N ASN A 172 -18.21 1.56 12.73
CA ASN A 172 -18.66 2.32 13.90
C ASN A 172 -19.63 1.52 14.81
N CYS A 173 -19.54 0.19 14.78
CA CYS A 173 -20.39 -0.73 15.54
C CYS A 173 -21.90 -0.52 15.34
N THR A 174 -22.30 -0.19 14.11
CA THR A 174 -23.70 0.14 13.77
C THR A 174 -24.57 -1.08 13.47
N SER A 175 -23.97 -2.26 13.27
CA SER A 175 -24.68 -3.49 12.93
C SER A 175 -24.83 -4.40 14.15
N ASN A 176 -25.95 -5.13 14.24
CA ASN A 176 -26.20 -6.09 15.31
C ASN A 176 -25.84 -7.51 14.87
N CYS A 177 -25.18 -8.28 15.73
CA CYS A 177 -24.95 -9.71 15.52
C CYS A 177 -26.29 -10.45 15.33
N SER A 178 -26.25 -11.55 14.59
CA SER A 178 -27.41 -12.44 14.43
C SER A 178 -27.92 -12.93 15.79
N SER A 179 -29.24 -12.96 15.97
CA SER A 179 -29.86 -13.52 17.19
C SER A 179 -29.67 -15.04 17.31
N ALA A 180 -29.23 -15.70 16.23
CA ALA A 180 -28.88 -17.12 16.21
C ALA A 180 -27.40 -17.38 16.58
N CYS A 181 -26.57 -16.35 16.78
CA CYS A 181 -25.25 -16.51 17.37
C CYS A 181 -25.39 -16.95 18.84
N LEU A 182 -24.59 -17.92 19.28
CA LEU A 182 -24.51 -18.32 20.68
C LEU A 182 -24.06 -17.13 21.54
N TYR A 183 -24.77 -16.86 22.64
CA TYR A 183 -24.61 -15.68 23.51
C TYR A 183 -24.76 -14.30 22.82
N GLY A 184 -25.12 -14.28 21.54
CA GLY A 184 -25.12 -13.09 20.70
C GLY A 184 -23.71 -12.60 20.33
N GLU A 185 -22.68 -13.46 20.45
CA GLU A 185 -21.30 -13.08 20.18
C GLU A 185 -20.94 -13.30 18.71
N CYS A 186 -20.37 -12.27 18.09
CA CYS A 186 -19.84 -12.33 16.74
C CYS A 186 -18.56 -11.50 16.63
N ASP A 187 -17.78 -11.76 15.59
CA ASP A 187 -16.58 -11.01 15.25
C ASP A 187 -16.93 -9.52 15.03
N PRO A 188 -16.27 -8.59 15.74
CA PRO A 188 -16.65 -7.19 15.73
C PRO A 188 -16.40 -6.51 14.39
N ARG A 189 -15.55 -7.06 13.52
CA ARG A 189 -15.25 -6.50 12.19
C ARG A 189 -16.20 -7.06 11.13
N THR A 190 -16.44 -8.36 11.14
CA THR A 190 -17.12 -9.07 10.04
C THR A 190 -18.56 -9.45 10.36
N GLY A 191 -18.91 -9.52 11.65
CA GLY A 191 -20.22 -9.99 12.12
C GLY A 191 -20.38 -11.51 12.12
N HIS A 192 -19.32 -12.25 11.82
CA HIS A 192 -19.35 -13.71 11.82
C HIS A 192 -19.55 -14.26 13.23
N CYS A 193 -20.55 -15.11 13.42
CA CYS A 193 -20.79 -15.73 14.71
C CYS A 193 -19.63 -16.67 15.05
N TYR A 194 -19.10 -16.61 16.27
CA TYR A 194 -18.08 -17.58 16.71
C TYR A 194 -18.67 -18.98 16.85
N ASN A 195 -19.91 -19.06 17.32
CA ASN A 195 -20.68 -20.29 17.48
C ASN A 195 -22.16 -20.03 17.20
N CYS A 196 -22.87 -21.04 16.71
CA CYS A 196 -24.31 -20.98 16.47
C CYS A 196 -25.11 -21.64 17.59
N LEU A 197 -26.35 -21.19 17.79
CA LEU A 197 -27.33 -21.93 18.59
C LEU A 197 -27.57 -23.33 17.98
N PRO A 198 -27.96 -24.32 18.81
CA PRO A 198 -28.29 -25.66 18.31
C PRO A 198 -29.32 -25.58 17.19
N SER A 199 -29.09 -26.35 16.13
CA SER A 199 -29.92 -26.35 14.90
C SER A 199 -29.70 -25.16 13.96
N PHE A 200 -28.66 -24.35 14.14
CA PHE A 200 -28.24 -23.33 13.17
C PHE A 200 -26.80 -23.55 12.69
N HIS A 201 -26.51 -23.14 11.44
CA HIS A 201 -25.19 -23.16 10.83
C HIS A 201 -25.04 -22.03 9.80
N GLY A 202 -23.83 -21.84 9.28
CA GLY A 202 -23.47 -20.71 8.42
C GLY A 202 -22.69 -19.64 9.19
N TYR A 203 -22.09 -18.70 8.45
CA TYR A 203 -21.24 -17.65 9.04
C TYR A 203 -22.02 -16.67 9.93
N PHE A 204 -23.31 -16.48 9.66
CA PHE A 204 -24.20 -15.62 10.44
C PHE A 204 -25.30 -16.45 11.15
N CYS A 205 -25.11 -17.77 11.25
CA CYS A 205 -26.09 -18.72 11.78
C CYS A 205 -27.46 -18.59 11.10
N GLU A 206 -27.48 -18.30 9.81
CA GLU A 206 -28.68 -17.98 9.04
C GLU A 206 -29.41 -19.23 8.53
N ARG A 207 -28.76 -20.40 8.57
CA ARG A 207 -29.30 -21.66 8.02
C ARG A 207 -29.72 -22.60 9.14
N LYS A 208 -30.93 -23.13 9.09
CA LYS A 208 -31.40 -24.14 10.05
C LYS A 208 -30.96 -25.55 9.65
N ILE A 209 -30.58 -26.35 10.63
CA ILE A 209 -30.35 -27.79 10.49
C ILE A 209 -31.71 -28.47 10.65
N PHE A 210 -32.22 -29.04 9.56
CA PHE A 210 -33.38 -29.91 9.63
C PHE A 210 -32.92 -31.32 9.99
N ASN A 211 -33.05 -31.66 11.26
CA ASN A 211 -33.00 -33.07 11.65
C ASN A 211 -34.28 -33.72 11.11
N VAL A 212 -34.16 -34.45 10.01
CA VAL A 212 -35.21 -35.39 9.62
C VAL A 212 -35.23 -36.44 10.71
N GLU A 213 -36.15 -36.29 11.66
CA GLU A 213 -36.49 -37.39 12.56
C GLU A 213 -36.85 -38.58 11.66
N LEU A 214 -35.99 -39.61 11.70
CA LEU A 214 -36.10 -40.83 10.91
C LEU A 214 -37.25 -41.70 11.45
N ILE A 215 -38.43 -41.11 11.63
CA ILE A 215 -39.58 -41.76 12.23
C ILE A 215 -40.70 -41.72 11.18
N SER A 216 -40.76 -42.75 10.34
CA SER A 216 -41.97 -43.31 9.70
C SER A 216 -41.85 -43.82 8.25
N PHE A 217 -40.65 -44.12 7.72
CA PHE A 217 -40.58 -45.04 6.56
C PHE A 217 -40.92 -46.51 6.92
N GLY A 218 -41.25 -46.80 8.18
CA GLY A 218 -41.70 -48.12 8.64
C GLY A 218 -43.03 -48.61 8.03
N MET A 219 -43.80 -47.74 7.35
CA MET A 219 -45.07 -48.14 6.73
C MET A 219 -45.05 -48.20 5.19
N GLY A 220 -43.94 -47.79 4.55
CA GLY A 220 -43.78 -47.91 3.08
C GLY A 220 -43.17 -49.24 2.64
N TYR A 221 -42.29 -49.83 3.45
CA TYR A 221 -41.61 -51.08 3.09
C TYR A 221 -42.50 -52.33 3.20
N ALA A 222 -43.56 -52.30 4.01
CA ALA A 222 -44.47 -53.44 4.14
C ALA A 222 -45.40 -53.63 2.92
N ALA A 223 -45.81 -52.54 2.26
CA ALA A 223 -46.61 -52.62 1.03
C ALA A 223 -45.75 -52.94 -0.21
N CYS A 224 -44.51 -52.46 -0.23
CA CYS A 224 -43.57 -52.72 -1.34
C CYS A 224 -42.90 -54.09 -1.25
N SER A 225 -42.75 -54.69 -0.07
CA SER A 225 -42.16 -56.04 0.08
C SER A 225 -43.06 -57.14 -0.47
N GLY A 226 -44.38 -56.98 -0.41
CA GLY A 226 -45.32 -57.92 -1.03
C GLY A 226 -45.21 -57.93 -2.56
N LEU A 227 -45.14 -56.74 -3.17
CA LEU A 227 -44.98 -56.60 -4.62
C LEU A 227 -43.58 -57.03 -5.10
N THR A 228 -42.52 -56.73 -4.36
CA THR A 228 -41.17 -57.21 -4.73
C THR A 228 -41.05 -58.72 -4.60
N ILE A 229 -41.65 -59.34 -3.58
CA ILE A 229 -41.69 -60.81 -3.46
C ILE A 229 -42.50 -61.43 -4.59
N VAL A 230 -43.66 -60.88 -4.97
CA VAL A 230 -44.47 -61.40 -6.10
C VAL A 230 -43.73 -61.26 -7.42
N VAL A 231 -43.03 -60.14 -7.66
CA VAL A 231 -42.22 -59.94 -8.87
C VAL A 231 -41.02 -60.89 -8.89
N ILE A 232 -40.33 -61.09 -7.76
CA ILE A 232 -39.22 -62.04 -7.66
C ILE A 232 -39.71 -63.49 -7.89
N LEU A 233 -40.85 -63.88 -7.33
CA LEU A 233 -41.45 -65.20 -7.57
C LEU A 233 -41.89 -65.37 -9.02
N ALA A 234 -42.49 -64.34 -9.64
CA ALA A 234 -42.87 -64.36 -11.05
C ALA A 234 -41.65 -64.47 -11.98
N LEU A 235 -40.56 -63.77 -11.66
CA LEU A 235 -39.29 -63.86 -12.40
C LEU A 235 -38.56 -65.20 -12.16
N ALA A 236 -38.69 -65.80 -10.98
CA ALA A 236 -38.16 -67.13 -10.70
C ALA A 236 -38.95 -68.22 -11.46
N LEU A 237 -40.28 -68.09 -11.54
CA LEU A 237 -41.15 -68.99 -12.32
C LEU A 237 -40.93 -68.85 -13.83
N SER A 238 -40.70 -67.63 -14.34
CA SER A 238 -40.37 -67.44 -15.76
C SER A 238 -39.00 -68.04 -16.12
N ARG A 239 -38.01 -67.96 -15.22
CA ARG A 239 -36.70 -68.61 -15.43
C ARG A 239 -36.77 -70.13 -15.31
N THR A 240 -37.69 -70.72 -14.54
CA THR A 240 -37.88 -72.18 -14.52
C THR A 240 -38.62 -72.71 -15.75
N ILE A 241 -39.55 -71.94 -16.33
CA ILE A 241 -40.24 -72.29 -17.58
C ILE A 241 -39.29 -72.19 -18.79
N VAL A 242 -38.35 -71.23 -18.79
CA VAL A 242 -37.35 -71.08 -19.86
C VAL A 242 -36.23 -72.13 -19.77
N CYS A 243 -35.90 -72.64 -18.58
CA CYS A 243 -34.82 -73.63 -18.39
C CYS A 243 -35.17 -75.08 -18.78
N GLN A 244 -36.41 -75.41 -19.16
CA GLN A 244 -36.72 -76.72 -19.78
C GLN A 244 -36.59 -76.73 -21.31
N CYS A 245 -36.38 -75.59 -21.97
CA CYS A 245 -36.39 -75.52 -23.45
C CYS A 245 -35.07 -75.12 -24.11
N ASN A 246 -33.93 -75.03 -23.43
CA ASN A 246 -32.65 -74.87 -24.14
C ASN A 246 -31.48 -75.57 -23.44
N ALA A 247 -31.32 -76.84 -23.76
CA ALA A 247 -30.08 -77.56 -23.57
C ALA A 247 -29.07 -77.17 -24.68
N ARG A 248 -27.80 -76.99 -24.29
CA ARG A 248 -26.58 -76.77 -25.11
C ARG A 248 -26.45 -75.37 -25.72
N SER A 249 -25.29 -74.70 -25.71
CA SER A 249 -23.89 -75.14 -25.63
C SER A 249 -22.95 -74.03 -25.11
N ARG A 250 -21.85 -74.47 -24.48
CA ARG A 250 -20.64 -73.75 -24.01
C ARG A 250 -20.22 -72.50 -24.81
N LEU A 251 -19.61 -71.55 -24.09
CA LEU A 251 -18.20 -71.11 -24.29
C LEU A 251 -17.74 -70.25 -23.08
N GLU A 252 -16.62 -70.63 -22.45
CA GLU A 252 -15.83 -69.79 -21.54
C GLU A 252 -15.09 -68.70 -22.34
N PRO A 253 -14.70 -67.55 -21.73
CA PRO A 253 -13.30 -67.46 -21.28
C PRO A 253 -13.01 -66.54 -20.06
N VAL A 254 -11.96 -66.95 -19.34
CA VAL A 254 -10.78 -66.18 -18.86
C VAL A 254 -10.96 -65.08 -17.81
N GLN A 255 -10.27 -65.33 -16.69
CA GLN A 255 -10.08 -64.53 -15.49
C GLN A 255 -8.86 -63.62 -15.63
N HIS A 256 -8.98 -62.35 -15.23
CA HIS A 256 -7.83 -61.55 -14.83
C HIS A 256 -8.20 -60.64 -13.66
N HIS A 257 -7.53 -60.88 -12.53
CA HIS A 257 -7.51 -60.03 -11.34
C HIS A 257 -6.80 -58.71 -11.65
N THR A 258 -7.25 -57.62 -11.02
CA THR A 258 -6.42 -56.73 -10.19
C THR A 258 -7.30 -55.73 -9.44
N ASP A 259 -7.30 -55.81 -8.11
CA ASP A 259 -7.59 -54.69 -7.22
C ASP A 259 -6.36 -53.76 -7.19
N LEU A 260 -6.56 -52.44 -7.34
CA LEU A 260 -5.99 -51.44 -6.43
C LEU A 260 -6.58 -50.05 -6.71
N GLN A 261 -7.35 -49.58 -5.73
CA GLN A 261 -7.34 -48.22 -5.17
C GLN A 261 -7.18 -47.04 -6.15
N GLN A 262 -8.28 -46.35 -6.45
CA GLN A 262 -8.24 -45.08 -7.18
C GLN A 262 -8.87 -43.97 -6.33
N ASP A 263 -7.98 -43.11 -5.83
CA ASP A 263 -8.30 -41.86 -5.15
C ASP A 263 -8.97 -40.86 -6.09
N ILE A 264 -9.84 -40.08 -5.46
CA ILE A 264 -10.77 -39.11 -6.01
C ILE A 264 -10.02 -37.82 -6.33
N CYS A 265 -10.15 -37.30 -7.55
CA CYS A 265 -10.22 -35.85 -7.82
C CYS A 265 -11.26 -35.60 -8.91
N HIS A 266 -12.20 -34.72 -8.58
CA HIS A 266 -13.33 -34.31 -9.39
C HIS A 266 -12.90 -33.50 -10.62
N ASP A 267 -13.42 -33.93 -11.76
CA ASP A 267 -13.46 -33.21 -13.03
C ASP A 267 -14.53 -32.09 -12.96
N TYR A 268 -14.21 -30.91 -13.47
CA TYR A 268 -15.13 -29.77 -13.57
C TYR A 268 -15.86 -29.83 -14.91
N ASP A 269 -17.18 -29.92 -14.84
CA ASP A 269 -18.14 -30.05 -15.94
C ASP A 269 -18.01 -28.90 -16.97
N GLN A 270 -17.80 -29.28 -18.24
CA GLN A 270 -17.98 -28.42 -19.41
C GLN A 270 -19.43 -28.52 -19.89
N ARG A 271 -20.18 -27.40 -19.87
CA ARG A 271 -21.33 -27.21 -20.77
C ARG A 271 -21.39 -25.81 -21.38
N GLU A 272 -21.48 -25.87 -22.71
CA GLU A 272 -21.73 -24.88 -23.75
C GLU A 272 -22.47 -23.59 -23.39
N ILE A 273 -21.93 -22.46 -23.89
CA ILE A 273 -22.72 -21.41 -24.54
C ILE A 273 -22.09 -21.17 -25.92
N ALA A 274 -22.92 -21.31 -26.96
CA ALA A 274 -22.60 -20.93 -28.33
C ALA A 274 -22.88 -19.43 -28.58
N GLU A 275 -21.90 -18.81 -29.24
CA GLU A 275 -21.97 -17.71 -30.22
C GLU A 275 -22.55 -16.33 -29.84
N TYR A 276 -21.67 -15.31 -29.80
CA TYR A 276 -21.57 -14.28 -30.85
C TYR A 276 -20.34 -13.35 -30.64
N GLY A 277 -19.48 -13.22 -31.67
CA GLY A 277 -18.83 -11.95 -32.05
C GLY A 277 -17.44 -11.57 -31.48
N ASP A 278 -16.42 -11.79 -32.32
CA ASP A 278 -15.32 -10.87 -32.66
C ASP A 278 -14.08 -10.71 -31.74
N ALA A 279 -13.09 -11.56 -32.07
CA ALA A 279 -11.81 -11.19 -32.71
C ALA A 279 -10.56 -10.76 -31.88
N VAL A 280 -9.44 -11.43 -32.24
CA VAL A 280 -8.00 -11.02 -32.20
C VAL A 280 -7.31 -11.07 -30.82
N SER A 281 -6.77 -12.20 -30.36
CA SER A 281 -5.46 -12.86 -30.65
C SER A 281 -4.21 -12.28 -29.93
N GLU A 282 -3.62 -13.15 -29.08
CA GLU A 282 -2.18 -13.34 -28.75
C GLU A 282 -1.45 -12.40 -27.73
N PRO A 283 -0.35 -12.85 -27.08
CA PRO A 283 -0.35 -13.78 -25.95
C PRO A 283 0.41 -13.22 -24.73
N LYS A 284 0.17 -13.71 -23.51
CA LYS A 284 1.11 -13.50 -22.38
C LYS A 284 1.44 -14.80 -21.67
N TYR A 285 2.73 -15.12 -21.77
CA TYR A 285 3.46 -16.20 -21.16
C TYR A 285 3.28 -16.25 -19.63
N CYS A 286 3.14 -17.48 -19.11
CA CYS A 286 3.30 -17.80 -17.70
C CYS A 286 4.79 -17.86 -17.35
N ASN A 287 5.21 -17.09 -16.34
CA ASN A 287 6.52 -17.21 -15.70
C ASN A 287 6.55 -18.44 -14.78
N TYR A 288 7.50 -19.34 -15.00
CA TYR A 288 7.92 -20.33 -14.01
C TYR A 288 9.06 -19.75 -13.17
N THR A 289 8.87 -19.71 -11.86
CA THR A 289 9.93 -19.53 -10.87
C THR A 289 10.62 -20.88 -10.61
N SER A 290 11.94 -20.91 -10.74
CA SER A 290 12.79 -21.99 -10.20
C SER A 290 13.90 -21.39 -9.34
N SER A 291 14.19 -22.10 -8.26
CA SER A 291 15.00 -21.69 -7.11
C SER A 291 16.47 -22.10 -7.27
N LYS A 292 17.36 -21.14 -6.94
CA LYS A 292 18.71 -21.25 -6.32
C LYS A 292 19.81 -22.08 -6.99
N VAL A 293 21.01 -21.45 -7.08
CA VAL A 293 22.29 -21.80 -6.38
C VAL A 293 23.30 -20.65 -6.64
N PRO A 294 24.30 -20.41 -5.76
CA PRO A 294 24.92 -19.10 -5.54
C PRO A 294 26.31 -18.94 -6.18
N GLU A 295 26.75 -17.69 -6.37
CA GLU A 295 28.16 -17.36 -6.60
C GLU A 295 28.53 -15.97 -6.06
N ILE A 296 29.82 -15.80 -5.82
CA ILE A 296 30.46 -15.00 -4.78
C ILE A 296 31.27 -13.84 -5.41
N ASN A 297 31.33 -12.72 -4.69
CA ASN A 297 32.43 -11.73 -4.58
C ASN A 297 32.66 -10.55 -5.58
N LEU A 298 32.74 -9.36 -4.95
CA LEU A 298 33.83 -8.34 -4.93
C LEU A 298 33.71 -6.98 -5.66
N HIS A 299 34.09 -5.95 -4.89
CA HIS A 299 34.54 -4.55 -5.14
C HIS A 299 33.51 -3.50 -5.63
N GLU A 300 33.29 -2.40 -4.87
CA GLU A 300 33.98 -1.08 -4.89
C GLU A 300 33.93 -0.43 -6.30
N TYR A 301 33.64 0.85 -6.57
CA TYR A 301 34.17 2.14 -6.07
C TYR A 301 33.23 3.33 -6.43
N GLU A 302 33.33 4.39 -5.62
CA GLU A 302 33.47 5.84 -5.95
C GLU A 302 32.45 6.67 -6.79
N THR A 303 31.95 7.72 -6.12
CA THR A 303 32.07 9.17 -6.42
C THR A 303 31.91 9.68 -7.85
N ILE A 304 30.94 10.59 -8.09
CA ILE A 304 30.99 11.59 -9.18
C ILE A 304 30.32 12.92 -8.75
N VAL A 305 31.18 13.96 -8.68
CA VAL A 305 31.05 15.43 -8.84
C VAL A 305 30.04 16.21 -8.00
#